data_AF-D6ZKI5-F1
#
_entry.id   AF-D6ZKI5-F1
#
_cell.length_a   1.000
_cell.length_b   1.000
_cell.length_c   1.000
_cell.angle_alpha   90.00
_cell.angle_beta   90.00
_cell.angle_gamma   90.00
#
_symmetry.space_group_name_H-M   'P 1'
#
loop_
_entity.id
_entity.type
_entity.pdbx_description
1 polymer ?
#
loop_
_entity_poly.entity_id
_entity_poly.type
_entity_poly.pdbx_seq_one_letter_code
_entity_poly.pdbx_strand_id
1 'polypeptide(L)' 'MGRGRQKAKQQKVARRLKYETPEMDLEALQRELSGKSGEDTWDDDPYAKYAEPDYDKWADYAEDDPDDGGDAA' A
#
# COMPACT_ATOMS: atom_id res chain seq x y z
N MET A 1 -39.35 0.33 17.18
CA MET A 1 -39.64 -0.28 15.86
C MET A 1 -38.80 0.29 14.70
N GLY A 2 -37.53 0.69 14.90
CA GLY A 2 -36.72 1.33 13.83
C GLY A 2 -35.43 0.62 13.42
N ARG A 3 -34.88 -0.27 14.28
CA ARG A 3 -33.53 -0.84 14.08
C ARG A 3 -33.45 -1.87 12.95
N GLY A 4 -34.51 -2.65 12.71
CA GLY A 4 -34.52 -3.69 11.66
C GLY A 4 -34.40 -3.12 10.25
N ARG A 5 -35.06 -1.99 9.98
CA ARG A 5 -34.97 -1.29 8.68
C ARG A 5 -33.59 -0.70 8.44
N GLN A 6 -32.98 -0.13 9.49
CA GLN A 6 -31.60 0.37 9.41
C GLN A 6 -30.62 -0.78 9.15
N LYS A 7 -30.73 -1.90 9.88
CA LYS A 7 -29.88 -3.08 9.68
C LYS A 7 -30.00 -3.64 8.25
N ALA A 8 -31.22 -3.74 7.72
CA ALA A 8 -31.43 -4.17 6.34
C ALA A 8 -30.81 -3.21 5.31
N LYS A 9 -30.94 -1.89 5.52
CA LYS A 9 -30.28 -0.89 4.67
C LYS A 9 -28.75 -1.03 4.71
N GLN A 10 -28.17 -1.18 5.90
CA GLN A 10 -26.72 -1.33 6.06
C GLN A 10 -26.21 -2.62 5.41
N GLN A 11 -26.92 -3.73 5.55
CA GLN A 11 -26.54 -4.99 4.89
C GLN A 11 -26.61 -4.89 3.36
N LYS A 12 -27.58 -4.16 2.81
CA LYS A 12 -27.66 -3.89 1.38
C LYS A 12 -26.47 -3.04 0.91
N VAL A 13 -26.11 -1.99 1.65
CA VAL A 13 -24.95 -1.15 1.35
C VAL A 13 -23.66 -1.94 1.43
N ALA A 14 -23.46 -2.74 2.49
CA ALA A 14 -22.28 -3.56 2.66
C ALA A 14 -22.13 -4.62 1.55
N ARG A 15 -23.24 -5.26 1.14
CA ARG A 15 -23.22 -6.21 0.02
C ARG A 15 -22.86 -5.49 -1.29
N ARG A 16 -23.42 -4.31 -1.52
CA ARG A 16 -23.06 -3.48 -2.68
C ARG A 16 -21.55 -3.17 -2.65
N LEU A 17 -21.02 -2.65 -1.55
CA LEU A 17 -19.60 -2.34 -1.40
C LEU A 17 -18.68 -3.57 -1.58
N LYS A 18 -19.13 -4.75 -1.12
CA LYS A 18 -18.32 -5.98 -1.18
C LYS A 18 -18.29 -6.61 -2.57
N TYR A 19 -19.38 -6.52 -3.34
CA TYR A 19 -19.56 -7.29 -4.57
C TYR A 19 -19.75 -6.42 -5.82
N GLU A 20 -19.91 -5.10 -5.67
CA GLU A 20 -19.87 -4.16 -6.79
C GLU A 20 -18.41 -3.90 -7.13
N THR A 21 -17.97 -4.46 -8.25
CA THR A 21 -16.73 -4.02 -8.90
C THR A 21 -17.05 -2.73 -9.64
N PRO A 22 -16.41 -1.59 -9.30
CA PRO A 22 -16.61 -0.37 -10.06
C PRO A 22 -16.17 -0.59 -11.50
N GLU A 23 -16.97 -0.12 -12.45
CA GLU A 23 -16.52 -0.01 -13.84
C GLU A 23 -15.45 1.09 -13.88
N MET A 24 -14.24 0.72 -14.26
CA MET A 24 -13.14 1.66 -14.43
C MET A 24 -13.02 2.04 -15.90
N ASP A 25 -12.85 3.33 -16.16
CA ASP A 25 -12.49 3.81 -17.49
C ASP A 25 -11.00 3.46 -17.75
N LEU A 26 -10.80 2.33 -18.41
CA LEU A 26 -9.45 1.82 -18.74
C LEU A 26 -8.74 2.74 -19.74
N GLU A 27 -9.46 3.45 -20.61
CA GLU A 27 -8.87 4.38 -21.59
C GLU A 27 -8.32 5.62 -20.88
N ALA A 28 -9.05 6.15 -19.90
CA ALA A 28 -8.57 7.23 -19.06
C ALA A 28 -7.31 6.83 -18.26
N LEU A 29 -7.32 5.64 -17.65
CA LEU A 29 -6.18 5.12 -16.89
C LEU A 29 -4.95 4.93 -17.80
N GLN A 30 -5.14 4.36 -18.99
CA GLN A 30 -4.06 4.16 -19.94
C GLN A 30 -3.43 5.49 -20.39
N ARG A 31 -4.25 6.51 -20.65
CA ARG A 31 -3.78 7.86 -21.02
C ARG A 31 -2.97 8.51 -19.90
N GLU A 32 -3.39 8.34 -18.65
CA GLU A 32 -2.65 8.85 -17.50
C GLU A 32 -1.31 8.13 -17.32
N LEU A 33 -1.28 6.82 -17.50
CA LEU A 33 -0.07 6.03 -17.38
C LEU A 33 0.94 6.32 -18.51
N SER A 34 0.45 6.47 -19.75
CA SER A 34 1.30 6.80 -20.89
C SER A 34 1.82 8.24 -20.87
N GLY A 35 1.09 9.16 -20.25
CA GLY A 35 1.53 10.54 -20.03
C GLY A 35 2.61 10.67 -18.95
N LYS A 36 2.66 9.75 -17.98
CA LYS A 36 3.62 9.74 -16.87
C LYS A 36 4.95 9.05 -17.19
N SER A 37 5.03 8.26 -18.27
CA SER A 37 6.27 7.55 -18.63
C SER A 37 7.30 8.40 -19.39
N GLY A 38 7.09 9.72 -19.49
CA GLY A 38 7.94 10.61 -20.29
C GLY A 38 8.35 11.94 -19.64
N GLU A 39 8.01 12.19 -18.38
CA GLU A 39 8.43 13.41 -17.67
C GLU A 39 9.06 13.04 -16.34
N ASP A 40 10.39 13.12 -16.29
CA ASP A 40 11.24 12.95 -15.12
C ASP A 40 10.80 13.88 -13.98
N THR A 41 9.87 13.43 -13.16
CA THR A 41 9.46 14.03 -11.87
C THR A 41 9.79 13.09 -10.72
N TRP A 42 10.94 12.41 -10.83
CA TRP A 42 11.54 11.65 -9.74
C TRP A 42 12.39 12.54 -8.81
N ASP A 43 12.70 13.77 -9.24
CA ASP A 43 13.55 14.71 -8.49
C ASP A 43 12.80 15.39 -7.32
N ASP A 44 11.46 15.36 -7.36
CA ASP A 44 10.56 16.06 -6.44
C ASP A 44 9.65 15.12 -5.62
N ASP A 45 10.09 13.86 -5.38
CA ASP A 45 9.41 12.98 -4.44
C ASP A 45 9.71 13.40 -2.97
N PRO A 46 8.73 13.94 -2.22
CA PRO A 46 8.93 14.33 -0.81
C PRO A 46 9.24 13.14 0.12
N TYR A 47 9.10 11.90 -0.38
CA TYR A 47 9.41 10.66 0.33
C TYR A 47 10.75 10.05 -0.07
N ALA A 48 11.51 10.64 -1.01
CA ALA A 48 12.83 10.14 -1.41
C ALA A 48 13.78 9.92 -0.21
N LYS A 49 13.69 10.79 0.82
CA LYS A 49 14.44 10.66 2.09
C LYS A 49 14.16 9.38 2.91
N TYR A 50 13.07 8.67 2.62
CA TYR A 50 12.73 7.41 3.26
C TYR A 50 13.04 6.20 2.37
N ALA A 51 13.42 6.43 1.11
CA ALA A 51 13.77 5.36 0.18
C ALA A 51 15.18 4.82 0.46
N GLU A 52 16.06 5.64 1.03
CA GLU A 52 17.34 5.18 1.55
C GLU A 52 17.12 4.47 2.90
N PRO A 53 17.39 3.17 3.00
CA PRO A 53 17.39 2.49 4.29
C PRO A 53 18.56 3.07 5.09
N ASP A 54 18.25 3.76 6.18
CA ASP A 54 19.25 4.23 7.15
C ASP A 54 19.82 3.01 7.90
N TYR A 55 20.73 2.29 7.25
CA TYR A 55 21.35 1.08 7.76
C TYR A 55 22.10 1.35 9.08
N ASP A 56 22.64 2.55 9.26
CA ASP A 56 23.35 2.97 10.46
C ASP A 56 22.43 2.95 11.70
N LYS A 57 21.15 3.31 11.54
CA LYS A 57 20.16 3.27 12.63
C LYS A 57 19.84 1.85 13.11
N TRP A 58 19.92 0.87 12.22
CA TRP A 58 19.61 -0.53 12.53
C TRP A 58 20.85 -1.37 12.83
N ALA A 59 22.05 -0.84 12.62
CA ALA A 59 23.31 -1.51 12.90
C ALA A 59 23.46 -1.89 14.40
N ASP A 60 23.01 -1.03 15.31
CA ASP A 60 23.03 -1.27 16.76
C ASP A 60 22.13 -2.45 17.18
N TYR A 61 21.10 -2.77 16.39
CA TYR A 61 20.25 -3.93 16.59
C TYR A 61 20.78 -5.20 15.91
N ALA A 62 21.68 -5.07 14.93
CA ALA A 62 22.31 -6.21 14.26
C ALA A 62 23.47 -6.81 15.10
N GLU A 63 24.10 -6.01 15.96
CA GLU A 63 25.13 -6.49 16.89
C GLU A 63 24.56 -7.25 18.10
N ASP A 64 23.26 -7.10 18.41
CA ASP A 64 22.58 -7.73 19.56
C ASP A 64 21.79 -9.01 19.20
N ASP A 65 22.04 -9.62 18.03
CA ASP A 65 21.52 -10.97 17.71
C ASP A 65 22.57 -12.04 18.05
N PRO A 66 22.55 -12.64 19.26
CA PRO A 66 23.49 -13.71 19.65
C PRO A 66 23.13 -15.10 19.08
N ASP A 67 22.27 -15.22 18.07
CA ASP A 67 21.70 -16.52 17.66
C ASP A 67 21.93 -16.92 16.19
N ASP A 68 23.02 -16.46 15.57
CA ASP A 68 23.66 -17.18 14.45
C ASP A 68 24.73 -18.13 15.00
N GLY A 69 24.26 -19.11 15.78
CA GLY A 69 25.05 -20.25 16.21
C GLY A 69 25.34 -21.17 15.02
N GLY A 70 26.37 -20.82 14.26
CA GLY A 70 26.87 -21.60 13.14
C GLY A 70 27.13 -23.06 13.52
N ASP A 71 26.39 -23.97 12.88
CA ASP A 71 26.74 -25.38 12.81
C ASP A 71 27.96 -25.54 11.90
N ALA A 72 29.15 -25.59 12.50
CA ALA A 72 30.37 -25.96 11.81
C ALA A 72 31.30 -26.76 12.72
N ALA A 73 31.04 -28.07 12.85
CA ALA A 73 32.03 -29.17 12.95
C ALA A 73 31.33 -30.52 13.12
#